data_AF-A0A328SIK0-F1
#
_entry.id   AF-A0A328SIK0-F1
#
_cell.length_a   1.000
_cell.length_b   1.000
_cell.length_c   1.000
_cell.angle_alpha   90.00
_cell.angle_beta   90.00
_cell.angle_gamma   90.00
#
_symmetry.space_group_name_H-M   'P 1'
#
loop_
_entity.id
_entity.type
_entity.pdbx_description
1 polymer ?
#
loop_
_entity_poly.entity_id
_entity_poly.type
_entity_poly.pdbx_seq_one_letter_code
_entity_poly.pdbx_strand_id
1 'polypeptide(L)' 'TGRFGARYGRKAKRTVRDIEEKMHAKHICPRCDRPGVKRTHAGIWKCKKCGNVFTGGAYIPTTPMGKVAKRNIKRIVGGE' A
#
# COMPACT_ATOMS: atom_id res chain seq x y z
N THR A 1 -13.87 0.19 11.75
CA THR A 1 -13.49 0.42 13.17
C THR A 1 -14.57 0.11 14.20
N GLY A 2 -15.71 -0.48 13.82
CA GLY A 2 -16.69 -1.00 14.78
C GLY A 2 -16.10 -2.01 15.78
N ARG A 3 -15.04 -2.75 15.40
CA ARG A 3 -14.31 -3.70 16.26
C ARG A 3 -13.81 -3.15 17.60
N PHE A 4 -13.68 -1.83 17.71
CA PHE A 4 -13.17 -1.19 18.93
C PHE A 4 -14.27 -0.81 19.94
N GLY A 5 -15.54 -0.81 19.54
CA GLY A 5 -16.66 -0.40 20.41
C GLY A 5 -16.50 1.03 20.95
N ALA A 6 -16.92 1.23 22.20
CA ALA A 6 -16.83 2.52 22.90
C ALA A 6 -15.39 2.92 23.30
N ARG A 7 -14.41 2.00 23.18
CA ARG A 7 -13.03 2.21 23.65
C ARG A 7 -12.23 3.16 22.73
N TYR A 8 -11.11 3.68 23.27
CA TYR A 8 -10.02 4.41 22.59
C TYR A 8 -10.33 5.80 22.00
N GLY A 9 -11.57 6.30 22.10
CA GLY A 9 -11.93 7.64 21.66
C GLY A 9 -11.97 7.85 20.13
N ARG A 10 -12.38 9.04 19.70
CA ARG A 10 -12.67 9.33 18.28
C ARG A 10 -11.42 9.39 17.41
N LYS A 11 -10.37 10.11 17.84
CA LYS A 11 -9.18 10.38 17.02
C LYS A 11 -8.45 9.10 16.61
N ALA A 12 -8.12 8.25 17.58
CA ALA A 12 -7.45 6.98 17.32
C ALA A 12 -8.28 6.08 16.37
N LYS A 13 -9.59 5.96 16.62
CA LYS A 13 -10.49 5.20 15.75
C LYS A 13 -10.56 5.77 14.33
N ARG A 14 -10.59 7.10 14.16
CA ARG A 14 -10.60 7.72 12.83
C ARG A 14 -9.31 7.41 12.07
N THR A 15 -8.15 7.60 12.70
CA THR A 15 -6.86 7.33 12.07
C THR A 15 -6.73 5.88 11.64
N VAL A 16 -7.11 4.92 12.50
CA VAL A 16 -7.06 3.49 12.14
C VAL A 16 -8.01 3.16 10.99
N ARG A 17 -9.23 3.73 10.99
CA ARG A 17 -10.18 3.55 9.88
C ARG A 17 -9.57 4.02 8.57
N ASP A 18 -9.03 5.24 8.56
CA ASP A 18 -8.50 5.86 7.33
C ASP A 18 -7.26 5.08 6.81
N ILE A 19 -6.47 4.48 7.70
CA ILE A 19 -5.36 3.57 7.34
C ILE A 19 -5.89 2.25 6.78
N GLU A 20 -6.84 1.59 7.47
CA GLU A 20 -7.41 0.30 7.04
C GLU A 20 -8.15 0.42 5.71
N GLU A 21 -8.83 1.54 5.46
CA GLU A 21 -9.52 1.85 4.20
C GLU A 21 -8.53 1.94 3.03
N LYS A 22 -7.44 2.72 3.20
CA LYS A 22 -6.36 2.81 2.19
C LYS A 22 -5.67 1.47 1.98
N MET A 23 -5.49 0.69 3.03
CA MET A 23 -4.84 -0.62 2.98
C MET A 23 -5.67 -1.66 2.20
N HIS A 24 -6.99 -1.66 2.40
CA HIS A 24 -7.91 -2.60 1.75
C HIS A 24 -8.42 -2.14 0.39
N ALA A 25 -8.14 -0.90 -0.02
CA ALA A 25 -8.43 -0.40 -1.35
C ALA A 25 -7.84 -1.32 -2.44
N LYS A 26 -8.46 -1.33 -3.62
CA LYS A 26 -7.97 -2.10 -4.76
C LYS A 26 -6.71 -1.42 -5.31
N HIS A 27 -5.56 -2.06 -5.10
CA HIS A 27 -4.28 -1.57 -5.61
C HIS A 27 -3.88 -2.26 -6.91
N ILE A 28 -3.34 -1.47 -7.83
CA ILE A 28 -2.84 -1.93 -9.14
C ILE A 28 -1.49 -2.63 -8.94
N CYS A 29 -1.34 -3.81 -9.56
CA CYS A 29 -0.09 -4.55 -9.53
C CYS A 29 0.94 -3.94 -10.49
N PRO A 30 2.19 -3.69 -10.05
CA PRO A 30 3.23 -3.12 -10.91
C PRO A 30 3.73 -4.08 -12.01
N ARG A 31 3.24 -5.32 -12.06
CA ARG A 31 3.69 -6.34 -13.02
C ARG A 31 2.63 -6.70 -14.06
N CYS A 32 1.36 -6.73 -13.69
CA CYS A 32 0.28 -7.16 -14.57
C CYS A 32 -0.84 -6.13 -14.73
N ASP A 33 -0.66 -4.93 -14.17
CA ASP A 33 -1.56 -3.77 -14.23
C ASP A 33 -3.02 -4.00 -13.83
N ARG A 34 -3.31 -5.15 -13.24
CA ARG A 34 -4.64 -5.50 -12.75
C ARG A 34 -4.81 -5.10 -11.29
N PRO A 35 -6.01 -4.64 -10.89
CA PRO A 35 -6.35 -4.42 -9.50
C PRO A 35 -6.52 -5.77 -8.79
N GLY A 36 -5.51 -6.18 -8.03
CA GLY A 36 -5.50 -7.50 -7.39
C GLY A 36 -4.47 -7.67 -6.27
N VAL A 37 -3.82 -6.58 -5.87
CA VAL A 37 -2.81 -6.58 -4.83
C VAL A 37 -3.48 -6.59 -3.46
N LYS A 38 -3.03 -7.48 -2.58
CA LYS A 38 -3.41 -7.52 -1.16
C LYS A 38 -2.17 -7.53 -0.27
N ARG A 39 -2.29 -6.97 0.93
CA ARG A 39 -1.25 -7.03 1.95
C ARG A 39 -1.17 -8.44 2.53
N THR A 40 0.04 -8.97 2.68
CA THR A 40 0.28 -10.25 3.36
C THR A 40 0.85 -10.01 4.76
N HIS A 41 1.89 -9.16 4.84
CA HIS A 41 2.52 -8.75 6.11
C HIS A 41 2.86 -7.26 6.06
N ALA A 42 3.41 -6.72 7.15
CA ALA A 42 3.92 -5.35 7.16
C ALA A 42 4.97 -5.16 6.06
N GLY A 43 4.68 -4.25 5.11
CA GLY A 43 5.58 -3.96 4.00
C GLY A 43 5.60 -5.00 2.87
N ILE A 44 4.92 -6.14 3.03
CA ILE A 44 4.90 -7.22 2.04
C ILE A 44 3.53 -7.30 1.37
N TRP A 45 3.52 -7.17 0.05
CA TRP A 45 2.33 -7.15 -0.79
C TRP A 45 2.36 -8.27 -1.82
N LYS A 46 1.23 -8.94 -2.03
CA LYS A 46 1.09 -10.04 -2.99
C LYS A 46 -0.07 -9.77 -3.94
N CYS A 47 0.18 -9.90 -5.24
CA CYS A 47 -0.87 -9.89 -6.25
C CYS A 47 -1.55 -11.27 -6.31
N LYS A 48 -2.87 -11.31 -6.14
CA LYS A 48 -3.64 -12.56 -6.28
C LYS A 48 -3.74 -13.06 -7.72
N LYS A 49 -3.57 -12.18 -8.72
CA LYS A 49 -3.76 -12.52 -10.13
C LYS A 49 -2.51 -13.15 -10.75
N CYS A 50 -1.35 -12.53 -10.58
CA CYS A 50 -0.09 -13.01 -11.16
C CYS A 50 0.88 -13.62 -10.14
N GLY A 51 0.50 -13.70 -8.85
CA GLY A 51 1.33 -14.27 -7.79
C GLY A 51 2.50 -13.40 -7.33
N ASN A 52 2.77 -12.26 -7.99
CA ASN A 52 3.91 -11.41 -7.71
C ASN A 52 3.91 -10.89 -6.26
N VAL A 53 5.01 -11.15 -5.53
CA VAL A 53 5.26 -10.63 -4.19
C VAL A 53 6.26 -9.49 -4.31
N PHE A 54 5.97 -8.36 -3.68
CA PHE A 54 6.83 -7.19 -3.71
C PHE A 54 6.80 -6.41 -2.40
N THR A 55 7.82 -5.58 -2.21
CA THR A 55 7.95 -4.72 -1.03
C THR A 55 7.32 -3.34 -1.28
N GLY A 56 6.74 -2.78 -0.22
CA GLY A 56 6.07 -1.49 -0.25
C GLY A 56 6.04 -0.85 1.13
N GLY A 57 5.17 0.14 1.32
CA GLY A 57 4.92 0.70 2.63
C GLY A 57 4.19 -0.28 3.57
N ALA A 58 4.23 0.02 4.86
CA ALA A 58 3.61 -0.82 5.89
C ALA A 58 2.09 -1.01 5.70
N TYR A 59 1.39 0.05 5.26
CA TYR A 59 -0.07 0.09 5.08
C TYR A 59 -0.52 0.50 3.67
N ILE A 60 0.40 0.99 2.83
CA ILE A 60 0.15 1.35 1.43
C ILE A 60 1.23 0.72 0.55
N PRO A 61 0.89 0.17 -0.64
CA PRO A 61 1.89 -0.52 -1.47
C PRO A 61 2.93 0.42 -2.06
N THR A 62 2.58 1.69 -2.31
CA THR A 62 3.53 2.69 -2.82
C THR A 62 3.55 3.91 -1.90
N THR A 63 4.68 4.18 -1.27
CA THR A 63 4.87 5.36 -0.41
C THR A 63 5.24 6.60 -1.25
N PRO A 64 4.94 7.82 -0.78
CA PRO A 64 5.35 9.05 -1.45
C PRO A 64 6.87 9.11 -1.70
N MET A 65 7.67 8.73 -0.69
CA MET A 65 9.12 8.66 -0.81
C MET A 65 9.57 7.63 -1.85
N GLY A 66 8.92 6.45 -1.90
CA GLY A 66 9.20 5.44 -2.92
C GLY A 66 8.92 5.94 -4.34
N LYS A 67 7.87 6.77 -4.53
CA LYS A 67 7.60 7.42 -5.83
C LYS A 67 8.69 8.42 -6.20
N VAL A 68 9.16 9.21 -5.24
CA VAL A 68 10.24 10.19 -5.45
C VAL A 68 11.54 9.48 -5.82
N ALA A 69 11.92 8.44 -5.08
CA ALA A 69 13.13 7.66 -5.35
C ALA A 69 13.11 7.07 -6.77
N LYS A 70 12.00 6.46 -7.20
CA LYS A 70 11.85 5.94 -8.56
C LYS A 70 12.04 7.01 -9.63
N ARG A 71 11.46 8.21 -9.44
CA ARG A 71 11.63 9.35 -10.36
C ARG A 71 13.09 9.81 -10.44
N ASN A 72 13.77 9.90 -9.30
CA ASN A 72 15.16 10.33 -9.24
C ASN A 72 16.09 9.33 -9.93
N ILE A 73 15.91 8.03 -9.67
CA ILE A 73 16.69 6.96 -10.31
C ILE A 73 16.49 7.02 -11.84
N LYS A 74 15.23 7.14 -12.30
CA LYS A 74 14.93 7.26 -13.74
C LYS A 74 15.65 8.44 -14.39
N ARG A 75 15.71 9.59 -13.71
CA ARG A 75 16.41 10.78 -14.20
C ARG A 75 17.93 10.59 -14.26
N ILE A 76 18.53 9.90 -13.29
CA ILE A 76 19.98 9.69 -13.20
C ILE A 76 20.47 8.68 -14.24
N VAL A 77 19.72 7.59 -14.45
CA VAL A 77 20.14 6.48 -15.33
C VAL A 77 19.88 6.80 -16.81
N GLY A 78 19.13 7.86 -17.14
CA GLY A 78 18.98 8.35 -18.51
C GLY A 78 18.27 7.37 -19.46
N GLY A 79 17.27 6.62 -18.99
CA GLY A 79 16.55 5.61 -19.78
C GLY A 79 15.03 5.70 -19.70
N GLU A 80 14.42 5.85 -20.89
CA GLU A 80 13.00 5.81 -21.32
C GLU A 80 11.88 5.97 -20.29
#